data_AF-A0AA37TML1-F1
#
_entry.id   AF-A0AA37TML1-F1
#
_cell.length_a   1.000
_cell.length_b   1.000
_cell.length_c   1.000
_cell.angle_alpha   90.00
_cell.angle_beta   90.00
_cell.angle_gamma   90.00
#
_symmetry.space_group_name_H-M   'P 1'
#
loop_
_entity.id
_entity.type
_entity.pdbx_description
1 polymer ?
#
loop_
_entity_poly.entity_id
_entity_poly.type
_entity_poly.pdbx_seq_one_letter_code
_entity_poly.pdbx_strand_id
1 'polypeptide(L)'
;MRTLALALAVLASLAAPAEAGSPPAGVYCSVSGELPPIVVGRAPGRIGIDLLDCRDAVIAGGRLRASRCHANGGAEVDYDTSFRVLADGVIVHEMELYRITPRVPCP
;
A
#
# COMPACT_ATOMS: atom_id res chain seq x y z
N MET A 1 -28.13 -39.03 37.37
CA MET A 1 -28.22 -38.40 36.04
C MET A 1 -28.15 -36.89 36.21
N ARG A 2 -27.02 -36.26 35.87
CA ARG A 2 -26.93 -34.82 35.56
C ARG A 2 -25.56 -34.57 34.94
N THR A 3 -25.57 -34.68 33.62
CA THR A 3 -24.46 -34.52 32.69
C THR A 3 -23.88 -33.11 32.78
N LEU A 4 -22.56 -33.02 32.99
CA LEU A 4 -21.78 -31.81 32.77
C LEU A 4 -21.85 -31.45 31.28
N ALA A 5 -22.36 -30.26 30.95
CA ALA A 5 -22.24 -29.70 29.61
C ALA A 5 -21.01 -28.78 29.57
N LEU A 6 -19.91 -29.28 29.01
CA LEU A 6 -18.77 -28.46 28.60
C LEU A 6 -19.19 -27.61 27.38
N ALA A 7 -19.24 -26.30 27.53
CA ALA A 7 -19.34 -25.38 26.40
C ALA A 7 -17.94 -25.08 25.86
N LEU A 8 -17.55 -25.74 24.77
CA LEU A 8 -16.39 -25.34 23.96
C LEU A 8 -16.80 -24.14 23.09
N ALA A 9 -16.38 -22.94 23.47
CA ALA A 9 -16.44 -21.76 22.62
C ALA A 9 -15.27 -21.81 21.62
N VAL A 10 -15.55 -22.17 20.37
CA VAL A 10 -14.60 -22.09 19.26
C VAL A 10 -14.50 -20.64 18.82
N LEU A 11 -13.44 -19.95 19.24
CA LEU A 11 -13.04 -18.64 18.71
C LEU A 11 -12.41 -18.86 17.33
N ALA A 12 -13.22 -18.74 16.28
CA ALA A 12 -12.74 -18.63 14.90
C ALA A 12 -12.16 -17.23 14.69
N SER A 13 -10.85 -17.09 14.93
CA SER A 13 -10.10 -15.88 14.62
C SER A 13 -10.07 -15.66 13.10
N LEU A 14 -10.87 -14.72 12.61
CA LEU A 14 -10.70 -14.17 11.26
C LEU A 14 -9.34 -13.46 11.20
N ALA A 15 -8.32 -14.16 10.72
CA ALA A 15 -7.02 -13.58 10.42
C ALA A 15 -7.15 -12.66 9.20
N ALA A 16 -7.53 -11.40 9.44
CA ALA A 16 -7.32 -10.36 8.44
C ALA A 16 -5.80 -10.19 8.24
N PRO A 17 -5.30 -10.06 7.00
CA PRO A 17 -3.89 -9.77 6.79
C PRO A 17 -3.56 -8.47 7.50
N ALA A 18 -2.60 -8.52 8.43
CA ALA A 18 -2.13 -7.35 9.14
C ALA A 18 -1.63 -6.33 8.09
N GLU A 19 -2.23 -5.14 8.09
CA GLU A 19 -1.69 -4.03 7.30
C GLU A 19 -0.35 -3.64 7.91
N ALA A 20 0.70 -3.67 7.09
CA ALA A 20 1.95 -3.05 7.46
C ALA A 20 1.78 -1.52 7.41
N GLY A 21 2.63 -0.80 8.16
CA GLY A 21 2.69 0.66 8.11
C GLY A 21 3.25 1.15 6.77
N SER A 22 4.08 2.21 6.81
CA SER A 22 4.71 2.70 5.58
C SER A 22 5.59 1.63 4.92
N PRO A 23 5.54 1.45 3.58
CA PRO A 23 6.43 0.55 2.88
C PRO A 23 7.87 1.09 2.94
N PRO A 24 8.90 0.21 2.81
CA PRO A 24 10.28 0.64 2.64
C PRO A 24 10.48 1.59 1.46
N ALA A 25 11.50 2.44 1.52
CA ALA A 25 11.88 3.28 0.40
C ALA A 25 12.40 2.42 -0.77
N GLY A 26 11.97 2.72 -2.00
CA GLY A 26 12.37 1.97 -3.19
C GLY A 26 11.45 2.19 -4.38
N VAL A 27 11.79 1.51 -5.48
CA VAL A 27 10.98 1.44 -6.69
C VAL A 27 10.19 0.14 -6.67
N TYR A 28 8.88 0.27 -6.77
CA TYR A 28 7.92 -0.81 -6.79
C TYR A 28 7.36 -0.94 -8.19
N CYS A 29 7.64 -2.05 -8.86
CA CYS A 29 7.17 -2.31 -10.21
C CYS A 29 5.88 -3.13 -10.17
N SER A 30 4.97 -2.81 -11.08
CA SER A 30 3.78 -3.61 -11.35
C SER A 30 4.18 -5.05 -11.66
N VAL A 31 3.46 -6.02 -11.09
CA VAL A 31 3.67 -7.44 -11.38
C VAL A 31 3.17 -7.77 -12.78
N SER A 32 2.12 -7.09 -13.27
CA SER A 32 1.68 -7.22 -14.66
C SER A 32 2.66 -6.60 -15.67
N GLY A 33 3.46 -5.61 -15.25
CA GLY A 33 4.38 -4.86 -16.13
C GLY A 33 3.70 -3.72 -16.92
N GLU A 34 2.38 -3.60 -16.82
CA GLU A 34 1.59 -2.67 -17.65
C GLU A 34 1.40 -1.29 -17.05
N LEU A 35 1.67 -1.13 -15.74
CA LEU A 35 1.43 0.12 -15.00
C LEU A 35 2.75 0.81 -14.61
N PRO A 36 2.76 2.17 -14.56
CA PRO A 36 3.91 2.92 -14.08
C PRO A 36 4.34 2.49 -12.68
N PRO A 37 5.64 2.59 -12.35
CA PRO A 37 6.13 2.25 -11.03
C PRO A 37 5.56 3.16 -9.95
N ILE A 38 5.42 2.60 -8.75
CA ILE A 38 5.26 3.35 -7.51
C ILE A 38 6.65 3.58 -6.91
N VAL A 39 6.97 4.82 -6.56
CA VAL A 39 8.25 5.19 -5.95
C VAL A 39 8.03 5.66 -4.54
N VAL A 40 8.58 4.94 -3.56
CA VAL A 40 8.53 5.36 -2.15
C VAL A 40 9.84 6.06 -1.83
N GLY A 41 9.77 7.35 -1.53
CA GLY A 41 10.93 8.18 -1.22
C GLY A 41 11.54 7.84 0.14
N ARG A 42 12.81 8.21 0.32
CA ARG A 42 13.52 8.05 1.61
C ARG A 42 12.98 8.99 2.70
N ALA A 43 12.50 10.17 2.30
CA ALA A 43 11.88 11.11 3.22
C ALA A 43 10.41 10.71 3.46
N PRO A 44 9.91 10.80 4.71
CA PRO A 44 8.52 10.48 5.02
C PRO A 44 7.53 11.25 4.13
N GLY A 45 6.46 10.58 3.73
CA GLY A 45 5.39 11.18 2.93
C GLY A 45 5.77 11.52 1.48
N ARG A 46 6.93 11.11 0.99
CA ARG A 46 7.31 11.24 -0.42
C ARG A 46 6.90 9.99 -1.20
N ILE A 47 5.93 10.13 -2.11
CA ILE A 47 5.45 9.02 -2.94
C ILE A 47 5.27 9.48 -4.38
N GLY A 48 5.88 8.76 -5.32
CA GLY A 48 5.57 8.84 -6.74
C GLY A 48 4.54 7.76 -7.10
N ILE A 49 3.39 8.13 -7.65
CA ILE A 49 2.29 7.21 -8.00
C ILE A 49 1.41 7.84 -9.07
N ASP A 50 0.84 7.07 -10.01
CA ASP A 50 -0.05 7.57 -11.06
C ASP A 50 0.48 8.79 -11.85
N LEU A 51 1.80 8.81 -12.06
CA LEU A 51 2.51 9.93 -12.71
C LEU A 51 2.48 11.26 -11.91
N LEU A 52 2.26 11.18 -10.60
CA LEU A 52 2.29 12.31 -9.66
C LEU A 52 3.51 12.20 -8.72
N ASP A 53 4.10 13.34 -8.35
CA ASP A 53 5.02 13.47 -7.20
C ASP A 53 4.25 14.04 -5.99
N CYS A 54 3.94 13.18 -5.04
CA CYS A 54 3.21 13.51 -3.83
C CYS A 54 4.14 13.80 -2.65
N ARG A 55 3.75 14.80 -1.86
CA ARG A 55 4.38 15.18 -0.60
C ARG A 55 3.38 15.08 0.54
N ASP A 56 3.89 14.95 1.75
CA ASP A 56 3.09 14.87 2.98
C ASP A 56 2.07 13.72 2.93
N ALA A 57 2.38 12.66 2.17
CA ALA A 57 1.50 11.52 1.97
C ALA A 57 1.36 10.70 3.27
N VAL A 58 0.12 10.34 3.60
CA VAL A 58 -0.25 9.51 4.75
C VAL A 58 -0.84 8.22 4.24
N ILE A 59 -0.27 7.09 4.67
CA ILE A 59 -0.81 5.76 4.43
C ILE A 59 -1.47 5.25 5.70
N ALA A 60 -2.79 5.04 5.67
CA ALA A 60 -3.55 4.55 6.81
C ALA A 60 -4.86 3.90 6.37
N GLY A 61 -5.23 2.77 7.00
CA GLY A 61 -6.50 2.09 6.77
C GLY A 61 -6.71 1.69 5.30
N GLY A 62 -5.66 1.16 4.67
CA GLY A 62 -5.65 0.74 3.28
C GLY A 62 -5.79 1.85 2.24
N ARG A 63 -5.45 3.09 2.61
CA ARG A 63 -5.52 4.25 1.71
C ARG A 63 -4.25 5.10 1.78
N LEU A 64 -3.96 5.76 0.67
CA LEU A 64 -2.94 6.80 0.57
C LEU A 64 -3.64 8.14 0.34
N ARG A 65 -3.35 9.11 1.19
CA ARG A 65 -3.85 10.49 1.11
C ARG A 65 -2.70 11.46 1.04
N ALA A 66 -2.76 12.42 0.13
CA ALA A 66 -1.83 13.54 0.06
C ALA A 66 -2.56 14.77 -0.45
N SER A 67 -2.37 15.93 0.18
CA SER A 67 -2.96 17.19 -0.28
C SER A 67 -2.06 17.98 -1.24
N ARG A 68 -0.91 17.40 -1.60
CA ARG A 68 0.15 18.07 -2.37
C ARG A 68 0.81 17.13 -3.35
N CYS A 69 0.10 16.81 -4.42
CA CYS A 69 0.62 16.01 -5.52
C CYS A 69 0.82 16.89 -6.76
N HIS A 70 1.93 16.70 -7.45
CA HIS A 70 2.27 17.47 -8.64
C HIS A 70 2.30 16.57 -9.86
N ALA A 71 1.47 16.89 -10.85
CA ALA A 71 1.58 16.31 -12.18
C ALA A 71 2.66 17.03 -13.01
N ASN A 72 2.98 16.46 -14.16
CA ASN A 72 3.76 17.16 -15.18
C ASN A 72 3.04 18.46 -15.57
N GLY A 73 3.68 19.61 -15.31
CA GLY A 73 3.07 20.95 -15.49
C GLY A 73 2.95 21.76 -14.19
N GLY A 74 3.23 21.15 -13.03
CA GLY A 74 3.37 21.87 -11.75
C GLY A 74 2.05 22.22 -11.05
N ALA A 75 0.91 21.80 -11.59
CA ALA A 75 -0.37 21.89 -10.90
C ALA A 75 -0.35 21.02 -9.65
N GLU A 76 -0.73 21.61 -8.51
CA GLU A 76 -0.92 20.89 -7.25
C GLU A 76 -2.36 20.35 -7.20
N VAL A 77 -2.51 19.08 -6.85
CA VAL A 77 -3.80 18.39 -6.70
C VAL A 77 -3.84 17.60 -5.40
N ASP A 78 -5.02 17.52 -4.80
CA ASP A 78 -5.32 16.53 -3.77
C ASP A 78 -5.38 15.13 -4.40
N TYR A 79 -4.91 14.13 -3.67
CA TYR A 79 -4.89 12.74 -4.12
C TYR A 79 -5.26 11.81 -2.97
N ASP A 80 -6.23 10.93 -3.25
CA ASP A 80 -6.78 10.01 -2.24
C ASP A 80 -7.21 8.69 -2.89
N THR A 81 -6.45 7.63 -2.68
CA THR A 81 -6.58 6.37 -3.42
C THR A 81 -6.54 5.13 -2.54
N SER A 82 -6.94 3.98 -3.10
CA SER A 82 -6.71 2.67 -2.50
C SER A 82 -5.21 2.36 -2.49
N PHE A 83 -4.68 2.02 -1.32
CA PHE A 83 -3.25 1.72 -1.17
C PHE A 83 -3.02 0.87 0.08
N ARG A 84 -2.69 -0.40 -0.13
CA ARG A 84 -2.47 -1.35 0.96
C ARG A 84 -1.05 -1.87 0.93
N VAL A 85 -0.41 -1.92 2.08
CA VAL A 85 0.89 -2.56 2.25
C VAL A 85 0.67 -3.89 2.95
N LEU A 86 0.98 -4.98 2.26
CA LEU A 86 0.93 -6.33 2.81
C LEU A 86 2.13 -6.59 3.71
N ALA A 87 2.04 -7.59 4.58
CA ALA A 87 3.07 -7.93 5.56
C ALA A 87 4.43 -8.30 4.93
N ASP A 88 4.44 -8.77 3.69
CA ASP A 88 5.64 -9.09 2.91
C ASP A 88 6.20 -7.88 2.14
N GLY A 89 5.63 -6.68 2.34
CA GLY A 89 6.05 -5.44 1.70
C GLY A 89 5.48 -5.25 0.29
N VAL A 90 4.63 -6.15 -0.21
CA VAL A 90 3.90 -5.94 -1.47
C VAL A 90 2.91 -4.80 -1.30
N ILE A 91 2.86 -3.90 -2.29
CA ILE A 91 1.85 -2.85 -2.36
C ILE A 91 0.70 -3.33 -3.24
N VAL A 92 -0.54 -3.12 -2.79
CA VAL A 92 -1.75 -3.30 -3.60
C VAL A 92 -2.37 -1.93 -3.86
N HIS A 93 -2.52 -1.58 -5.12
CA HIS A 93 -3.09 -0.31 -5.56
C HIS A 93 -3.93 -0.56 -6.81
N GLU A 94 -5.19 -0.12 -6.80
CA GLU A 94 -6.16 -0.34 -7.91
C GLU A 94 -6.20 -1.80 -8.41
N MET A 95 -6.18 -2.75 -7.46
CA MET A 95 -6.16 -4.20 -7.70
C MET A 95 -4.89 -4.76 -8.37
N GLU A 96 -3.90 -3.92 -8.69
CA GLU A 96 -2.57 -4.34 -9.14
C GLU A 96 -1.64 -4.61 -7.95
N LEU A 97 -0.72 -5.56 -8.12
CA LEU A 97 0.32 -5.88 -7.15
C LEU A 97 1.62 -5.22 -7.58
N TYR A 98 2.31 -4.60 -6.63
CA TYR A 98 3.62 -4.01 -6.88
C TYR A 98 4.67 -4.60 -5.95
N ARG A 99 5.82 -4.97 -6.53
CA ARG A 99 6.96 -5.54 -5.81
C ARG A 99 8.16 -4.60 -5.88
N ILE A 100 8.82 -4.43 -4.75
CA ILE A 100 10.10 -3.71 -4.71
C ILE A 100 11.13 -4.46 -5.56
N THR A 101 11.86 -3.72 -6.39
CA THR A 101 12.93 -4.30 -7.23
C THR A 101 14.17 -3.41 -7.22
N PRO A 102 15.39 -4.00 -7.18
CA PRO A 102 16.62 -3.26 -7.43
C PRO A 102 16.86 -3.02 -8.93
N ARG A 103 16.11 -3.68 -9.81
CA ARG A 103 16.27 -3.59 -11.27
C ARG A 103 15.41 -2.46 -11.82
N VAL A 104 16.07 -1.45 -12.37
CA VAL A 104 15.45 -0.34 -13.10
C VAL A 104 16.02 -0.28 -14.53
N PRO A 105 15.20 0.01 -15.57
CA PRO A 105 13.75 0.26 -15.51
C PRO A 105 12.97 -1.00 -15.09
N CYS A 106 11.70 -0.81 -14.72
CA CYS A 106 10.80 -1.94 -14.50
C CYS A 106 10.79 -2.85 -15.74
N PRO A 107 10.75 -4.18 -15.54
CA PRO A 107 10.71 -5.14 -16.64
C PRO A 107 9.46 -5.00 -17.51
#